data_AF-A0A2U3GVP4-F1
#
_entry.id   AF-A0A2U3GVP4-F1
#
_cell.length_a   1.000
_cell.length_b   1.000
_cell.length_c   1.000
_cell.angle_alpha   90.00
_cell.angle_beta   90.00
_cell.angle_gamma   90.00
#
_symmetry.space_group_name_H-M   'P 1'
#
loop_
_entity.id
_entity.type
_entity.pdbx_description
1 polymer ?
#
loop_
_entity_poly.entity_id
_entity_poly.type
_entity_poly.pdbx_seq_one_letter_code
_entity_poly.pdbx_strand_id
1 'polypeptide(L)'
;MALGAAASLGAGTASAAPATTTATCAYPYVCFERLSDGAIIGRFQDVTSTWQSLPSRPSNVKIINTRRDDVAYIRYANGSQACVAPNSTLTITGYVLTGIRISSSATCA
;
A
#
# COMPACT_ATOMS: atom_id res chain seq x y z
N MET A 1 46.13 -39.55 -28.28
CA MET A 1 45.41 -40.22 -27.17
C MET A 1 46.02 -39.73 -25.86
N ALA A 2 45.24 -39.08 -25.00
CA ALA A 2 45.50 -38.93 -23.56
C ALA A 2 44.20 -38.46 -22.87
N LEU A 3 43.90 -39.11 -21.74
CA LEU A 3 42.64 -39.10 -21.00
C LEU A 3 42.52 -37.92 -20.01
N GLY A 4 41.31 -37.34 -19.93
CA GLY A 4 40.50 -37.19 -18.70
C GLY A 4 40.99 -36.37 -17.50
N ALA A 5 40.15 -35.44 -17.04
CA ALA A 5 39.86 -35.22 -15.60
C ALA A 5 38.58 -34.39 -15.45
N ALA A 6 37.59 -34.95 -14.76
CA ALA A 6 36.34 -34.31 -14.38
C ALA A 6 36.53 -33.37 -13.17
N ALA A 7 35.84 -32.24 -13.14
CA ALA A 7 35.70 -31.42 -11.94
C ALA A 7 34.27 -30.88 -11.82
N SER A 8 33.47 -31.65 -11.06
CA SER A 8 32.32 -31.27 -10.22
C SER A 8 31.60 -29.95 -10.51
N LEU A 9 30.36 -30.07 -10.97
CA LEU A 9 29.32 -29.05 -10.84
C LEU A 9 29.07 -28.78 -9.35
N GLY A 10 29.56 -27.64 -8.86
CA GLY A 10 29.12 -27.08 -7.58
C GLY A 10 27.72 -26.49 -7.74
N ALA A 11 26.68 -27.31 -7.59
CA ALA A 11 25.32 -26.84 -7.40
C ALA A 11 25.21 -26.23 -5.99
N GLY A 12 25.57 -24.96 -5.86
CA GLY A 12 25.23 -24.18 -4.68
C GLY A 12 23.72 -24.06 -4.62
N THR A 13 23.09 -24.78 -3.69
CA THR A 13 21.70 -24.51 -3.30
C THR A 13 21.68 -23.15 -2.61
N ALA A 14 21.54 -22.09 -3.41
CA ALA A 14 21.14 -20.80 -2.89
C ALA A 14 19.73 -20.99 -2.32
N SER A 15 19.63 -21.18 -1.00
CA SER A 15 18.40 -20.93 -0.28
C SER A 15 18.09 -19.45 -0.48
N ALA A 16 17.32 -19.14 -1.52
CA ALA A 16 16.59 -17.90 -1.58
C ALA A 16 15.61 -17.94 -0.40
N ALA A 17 16.02 -17.38 0.74
CA ALA A 17 15.06 -17.00 1.77
C ALA A 17 13.96 -16.22 1.04
N PRO A 18 12.67 -16.47 1.32
CA PRO A 18 11.63 -15.65 0.74
C PRO A 18 11.98 -14.22 1.14
N ALA A 19 12.34 -13.41 0.15
CA ALA A 19 12.37 -11.98 0.35
C ALA A 19 10.93 -11.66 0.72
N THR A 20 10.67 -11.43 2.01
CA THR A 20 9.46 -10.78 2.44
C THR A 20 9.52 -9.43 1.75
N THR A 21 9.00 -9.35 0.53
CA THR A 21 8.71 -8.10 -0.13
C THR A 21 7.65 -7.48 0.77
N THR A 22 8.08 -6.74 1.79
CA THR A 22 7.25 -5.76 2.47
C THR A 22 6.59 -5.02 1.34
N ALA A 23 5.29 -5.22 1.15
CA ALA A 23 4.57 -4.67 0.03
C ALA A 23 4.70 -3.16 0.15
N THR A 24 5.62 -2.56 -0.61
CA THR A 24 5.89 -1.14 -0.56
C THR A 24 4.78 -0.44 -1.32
N CYS A 25 4.23 0.63 -0.73
CA CYS A 25 3.29 1.46 -1.45
C CYS A 25 4.05 2.19 -2.56
N ALA A 26 3.90 1.74 -3.80
CA ALA A 26 4.55 2.36 -4.95
C ALA A 26 3.84 3.66 -5.33
N TYR A 27 4.57 4.61 -5.91
CA TYR A 27 3.97 5.74 -6.62
C TYR A 27 3.27 5.23 -7.90
N PRO A 28 2.10 5.76 -8.30
CA PRO A 28 1.30 6.82 -7.69
C PRO A 28 0.09 6.28 -6.90
N TYR A 29 0.28 5.29 -6.01
CA TYR A 29 -0.82 4.67 -5.26
C TYR A 29 -1.06 5.31 -3.90
N VAL A 30 -2.32 5.28 -3.47
CA VAL A 30 -2.73 5.41 -2.07
C VAL A 30 -2.96 4.02 -1.52
N CYS A 31 -2.16 3.61 -0.54
CA CYS A 31 -2.22 2.26 0.02
C CYS A 31 -2.78 2.25 1.43
N PHE A 32 -3.49 1.17 1.76
CA PHE A 32 -4.01 0.88 3.07
C PHE A 32 -3.20 -0.26 3.64
N GLU A 33 -2.43 0.05 4.66
CA GLU A 33 -1.58 -0.88 5.38
C GLU A 33 -2.26 -1.25 6.69
N ARG A 34 -2.39 -2.54 7.00
CA ARG A 34 -2.93 -2.98 8.28
C ARG A 34 -1.87 -2.79 9.36
N LEU A 35 -2.25 -2.15 10.47
CA LEU A 35 -1.29 -1.86 11.55
C LEU A 35 -0.79 -3.10 12.30
N SER A 36 -1.50 -4.22 12.26
CA SER A 36 -1.13 -5.42 13.02
C SER A 36 0.05 -6.19 12.42
N ASP A 37 0.16 -6.23 11.08
CA ASP A 37 1.13 -7.05 10.35
C ASP A 37 1.88 -6.28 9.25
N GLY A 38 1.53 -5.01 9.01
CA GLY A 38 2.10 -4.20 7.94
C GLY A 38 1.66 -4.63 6.54
N ALA A 39 0.63 -5.47 6.41
CA ALA A 39 0.17 -5.95 5.12
C ALA A 39 -0.63 -4.88 4.38
N ILE A 40 -0.34 -4.68 3.09
CA ILE A 40 -1.16 -3.81 2.23
C ILE A 40 -2.46 -4.54 1.88
N ILE A 41 -3.58 -4.03 2.39
CA ILE A 41 -4.92 -4.60 2.22
C ILE A 41 -5.76 -3.86 1.16
N GLY A 42 -5.24 -2.75 0.63
CA GLY A 42 -5.92 -1.96 -0.40
C GLY A 42 -4.98 -1.00 -1.10
N ARG A 43 -5.20 -0.78 -2.39
CA ARG A 43 -4.41 0.12 -3.24
C ARG A 43 -5.36 0.84 -4.19
N PHE A 44 -5.25 2.16 -4.23
CA PHE A 44 -6.11 3.02 -5.04
C PHE A 44 -5.24 3.99 -5.83
N GLN A 45 -5.53 4.15 -7.12
CA GLN A 45 -4.81 5.10 -7.98
C GLN A 45 -5.78 6.03 -8.74
N ASP A 46 -7.05 5.65 -8.87
CA ASP A 46 -7.96 6.40 -9.72
C ASP A 46 -8.41 7.67 -9.02
N VAL A 47 -8.18 8.81 -9.68
CA VAL A 47 -8.76 10.10 -9.29
C VAL A 47 -10.24 10.03 -9.61
N THR A 48 -11.08 10.19 -8.60
CA THR A 48 -12.53 10.08 -8.75
C THR A 48 -13.23 11.28 -8.13
N SER A 49 -14.25 11.80 -8.80
CA SER A 49 -15.11 12.85 -8.22
C SER A 49 -16.03 12.28 -7.14
N THR A 50 -16.24 10.96 -7.14
CA THR A 50 -17.12 10.21 -6.23
C THR A 50 -16.34 9.32 -5.26
N TRP A 51 -17.01 8.90 -4.18
CA TRP A 51 -16.47 7.96 -3.21
C TRP A 51 -16.45 6.53 -3.77
N GLN A 52 -15.29 5.89 -3.66
CA GLN A 52 -15.12 4.46 -3.90
C GLN A 52 -15.36 3.72 -2.59
N SER A 53 -16.34 2.83 -2.56
CA SER A 53 -16.68 2.06 -1.36
C SER A 53 -15.59 1.05 -1.01
N LEU A 54 -15.29 0.92 0.28
CA LEU A 54 -14.38 -0.09 0.82
C LEU A 54 -15.20 -1.27 1.36
N PRO A 55 -15.43 -2.35 0.58
CA PRO A 55 -16.31 -3.45 1.00
C PRO A 55 -15.78 -4.20 2.22
N SER A 56 -14.45 -4.29 2.36
CA SER A 56 -13.79 -4.90 3.51
C SER A 56 -13.90 -4.10 4.81
N ARG A 57 -14.40 -2.85 4.72
CA ARG A 57 -14.60 -1.91 5.83
C ARG A 57 -13.47 -1.95 6.87
N PRO A 58 -12.22 -1.70 6.45
CA PRO A 58 -11.07 -1.92 7.31
C PRO A 58 -11.05 -0.94 8.49
N SER A 59 -10.45 -1.38 9.59
CA SER A 59 -10.15 -0.58 10.78
C SER A 59 -8.69 -0.80 11.19
N ASN A 60 -8.13 0.11 11.99
CA ASN A 60 -6.74 0.05 12.45
C ASN A 60 -5.74 -0.07 11.28
N VAL A 61 -5.76 0.95 10.43
CA VAL A 61 -4.94 1.00 9.21
C VAL A 61 -4.10 2.27 9.15
N LYS A 62 -2.99 2.18 8.43
CA LYS A 62 -2.15 3.29 8.01
C LYS A 62 -2.39 3.54 6.51
N ILE A 63 -2.71 4.78 6.17
CA ILE A 63 -3.01 5.20 4.81
C ILE A 63 -1.82 5.98 4.30
N ILE A 64 -1.22 5.52 3.22
CA ILE A 64 0.01 6.06 2.66
C ILE A 64 -0.34 6.69 1.32
N ASN A 65 -0.34 8.02 1.25
CA ASN A 65 -0.51 8.75 0.01
C ASN A 65 0.87 9.05 -0.59
N THR A 66 1.26 8.29 -1.61
CA THR A 66 2.54 8.53 -2.30
C THR A 66 2.44 9.63 -3.36
N ARG A 67 1.23 10.09 -3.70
CA ARG A 67 1.01 11.09 -4.74
C ARG A 67 1.57 12.45 -4.31
N ARG A 68 1.98 13.26 -5.28
CA ARG A 68 2.70 14.52 -5.02
C ARG A 68 1.82 15.77 -5.11
N ASP A 69 0.71 15.63 -5.82
CA ASP A 69 -0.17 16.71 -6.28
C ASP A 69 -1.65 16.39 -6.05
N ASP A 70 -1.96 15.20 -5.55
CA ASP A 70 -3.31 14.75 -5.24
C ASP A 70 -3.47 14.42 -3.75
N VAL A 71 -4.63 14.76 -3.20
CA VAL A 71 -5.04 14.37 -1.85
C VAL A 71 -5.92 13.12 -1.87
N ALA A 72 -5.85 12.34 -0.80
CA ALA A 72 -6.75 11.23 -0.56
C ALA A 72 -7.72 11.58 0.58
N TYR A 73 -9.01 11.62 0.27
CA TYR A 73 -10.06 11.72 1.27
C TYR A 73 -10.52 10.33 1.69
N ILE A 74 -10.73 10.15 2.98
CA ILE A 74 -11.09 8.89 3.60
C ILE A 74 -12.40 9.09 4.35
N ARG A 75 -13.41 8.27 4.03
CA ARG A 75 -14.72 8.34 4.66
C ARG A 75 -14.81 7.33 5.78
N TYR A 76 -15.25 7.78 6.94
CA TYR A 76 -15.51 6.95 8.11
C TYR A 76 -16.95 6.43 8.10
N ALA A 77 -17.19 5.36 8.87
CA ALA A 77 -18.53 4.82 9.07
C ALA A 77 -19.49 5.78 9.79
N ASN A 78 -18.96 6.70 10.60
CA ASN A 78 -19.73 7.73 11.30
C ASN A 78 -20.09 8.95 10.40
N GLY A 79 -19.74 8.91 9.10
CA GLY A 79 -20.02 9.98 8.16
C GLY A 79 -18.99 11.11 8.13
N SER A 80 -18.04 11.15 9.06
CA SER A 80 -16.91 12.08 9.01
C SER A 80 -15.94 11.72 7.88
N GLN A 81 -15.04 12.63 7.54
CA GLN A 81 -13.96 12.40 6.60
C GLN A 81 -12.61 12.85 7.16
N ALA A 82 -11.53 12.21 6.71
CA ALA A 82 -10.17 12.69 6.88
C ALA A 82 -9.53 12.95 5.53
N CYS A 83 -8.56 13.85 5.51
CA CYS A 83 -7.76 14.14 4.32
C CYS A 83 -6.31 13.75 4.57
N VAL A 84 -5.72 13.07 3.59
CA VAL A 84 -4.31 12.71 3.56
C VAL A 84 -3.65 13.56 2.50
N ALA A 85 -2.80 14.48 2.94
CA ALA A 85 -2.03 15.37 2.08
C ALA A 85 -1.11 14.57 1.11
N PRO A 86 -0.61 15.18 0.05
CA PRO A 86 0.38 14.54 -0.82
C PRO A 86 1.64 14.14 -0.04
N ASN A 87 2.28 13.04 -0.45
CA ASN A 87 3.46 12.45 0.19
C ASN A 87 3.34 12.24 1.70
N SER A 88 2.12 12.08 2.20
CA SER A 88 1.85 12.01 3.63
C SER A 88 1.22 10.68 4.01
N THR A 89 1.31 10.36 5.29
CA THR A 89 0.74 9.16 5.88
C THR A 89 -0.22 9.53 7.00
N LEU A 90 -1.36 8.86 7.08
CA LEU A 90 -2.33 9.00 8.15
C LEU A 90 -2.60 7.65 8.81
N THR A 91 -2.42 7.59 10.12
CA THR A 91 -2.76 6.41 10.92
C THR A 91 -4.16 6.56 11.50
N ILE A 92 -5.01 5.55 11.30
CA ILE A 92 -6.39 5.53 11.76
C ILE A 92 -6.59 4.35 12.70
N THR A 93 -6.91 4.64 13.95
CA THR A 93 -7.19 3.65 15.00
C THR A 93 -8.56 3.88 15.62
N GLY A 94 -9.30 2.80 15.89
CA GLY A 94 -10.62 2.90 16.53
C GLY A 94 -11.76 3.41 15.63
N TYR A 95 -11.50 3.61 14.33
CA TYR A 95 -12.53 3.95 13.34
C TYR A 95 -12.59 2.92 12.21
N VAL A 96 -13.80 2.74 11.67
CA VAL A 96 -14.07 1.90 10.51
C VAL A 96 -14.15 2.77 9.27
N LEU A 97 -13.45 2.38 8.21
CA LEU A 97 -13.44 3.08 6.94
C LEU A 97 -14.52 2.52 6.01
N THR A 98 -15.19 3.39 5.28
CA THR A 98 -16.26 3.02 4.35
C THR A 98 -15.98 3.41 2.92
N GLY A 99 -15.08 4.37 2.69
CA GLY A 99 -14.75 4.79 1.35
C GLY A 99 -13.45 5.59 1.25
N ILE A 100 -12.95 5.70 0.03
CA ILE A 100 -11.84 6.57 -0.36
C ILE A 100 -12.23 7.39 -1.59
N ARG A 101 -11.74 8.61 -1.67
CA ARG A 101 -11.82 9.46 -2.85
C ARG A 101 -10.48 10.15 -3.06
N ILE A 102 -9.84 9.91 -4.20
CA ILE A 102 -8.62 10.62 -4.58
C ILE A 102 -9.05 11.84 -5.41
N SER A 103 -8.62 13.03 -5.00
CA SER A 103 -8.94 14.30 -5.65
C SER A 103 -7.67 14.92 -6.19
N SER A 104 -7.75 15.55 -7.36
CA SER A 104 -6.65 16.29 -7.99
C SER A 104 -6.32 17.63 -7.33
N SER A 105 -6.62 17.75 -6.03
CA SER A 105 -6.33 18.94 -5.25
C SER A 105 -4.97 18.77 -4.59
N ALA A 106 -4.14 19.82 -4.62
CA ALA A 106 -2.82 19.79 -3.98
C ALA A 106 -2.87 19.94 -2.45
N THR A 107 -4.01 20.35 -1.89
CA THR A 107 -4.17 20.64 -0.46
C THR A 107 -5.47 20.06 0.10
N CYS A 108 -5.42 19.73 1.39
CA CYS A 108 -6.61 19.42 2.18
C CYS A 108 -7.35 20.73 2.47
N ALA A 109 -8.65 20.75 2.15
CA ALA A 109 -9.57 21.85 2.42
C ALA A 109 -10.56 21.48 3.52
#